data_AF-A0A2N7S668-F1
#
_entry.id   AF-A0A2N7S668-F1
#
_cell.length_a   1.000
_cell.length_b   1.000
_cell.length_c   1.000
_cell.angle_alpha   90.00
_cell.angle_beta   90.00
_cell.angle_gamma   90.00
#
_symmetry.space_group_name_H-M   'P 1'
#
loop_
_entity.id
_entity.type
_entity.pdbx_description
1 polymer ?
#
loop_
_entity_poly.entity_id
_entity_poly.type
_entity_poly.pdbx_seq_one_letter_code
_entity_poly.pdbx_strand_id
1 'polypeptide(L)'
;MSLWDETAEAIEAAKKAGIITDMDKGAVETVLRLAERMEDPDFPVIDGRFDNVTESLFFKACDSLGLTPAGRKKLDVKEQKKGGKLAQLRAVNGGANGGQRAG
;
A
#
# COMPACT_ATOMS: atom_id res chain seq x y z
N MET A 1 -12.43 16.22 16.61
CA MET A 1 -12.20 14.80 16.31
C MET A 1 -10.71 14.68 16.05
N SER A 2 -10.03 13.73 16.67
CA SER A 2 -8.58 13.55 16.49
C SER A 2 -8.29 12.77 15.20
N LEU A 3 -7.09 12.93 14.63
CA LEU A 3 -6.59 12.10 13.55
C LEU A 3 -6.65 10.62 13.94
N TRP A 4 -6.35 10.30 15.20
CA TRP A 4 -6.52 8.94 15.71
C TRP A 4 -7.97 8.46 15.59
N ASP A 5 -8.96 9.25 16.05
CA ASP A 5 -10.39 8.89 16.00
C ASP A 5 -10.84 8.63 14.56
N GLU A 6 -10.49 9.53 13.64
CA GLU A 6 -10.85 9.41 12.22
C GLU A 6 -10.19 8.18 11.58
N THR A 7 -8.94 7.89 11.95
CA THR A 7 -8.20 6.72 11.47
C THR A 7 -8.82 5.43 12.00
N ALA A 8 -9.18 5.38 13.27
CA ALA A 8 -9.85 4.25 13.90
C ALA A 8 -11.22 3.98 13.25
N GLU A 9 -12.01 5.04 13.00
CA GLU A 9 -13.29 4.92 12.31
C GLU A 9 -13.13 4.37 10.89
N ALA A 10 -12.15 4.87 10.14
CA ALA A 10 -11.86 4.38 8.79
C ALA A 10 -11.44 2.90 8.79
N ILE A 11 -10.64 2.46 9.76
CA ILE A 11 -10.24 1.06 9.93
C ILE A 11 -11.45 0.18 10.23
N GLU A 12 -12.34 0.60 11.12
CA GLU A 12 -13.57 -0.14 11.43
C GLU A 12 -14.51 -0.23 10.23
N ALA A 13 -14.64 0.84 9.45
CA ALA A 13 -15.38 0.81 8.19
C ALA A 13 -14.74 -0.18 7.18
N ALA A 14 -13.42 -0.18 7.07
CA ALA A 14 -12.69 -1.09 6.17
C ALA A 14 -12.79 -2.56 6.60
N LYS A 15 -12.81 -2.86 7.91
CA LYS A 15 -13.09 -4.20 8.45
C LYS A 15 -14.51 -4.65 8.10
N LYS A 16 -15.51 -3.79 8.29
CA LYS A 16 -16.92 -4.08 7.90
C LYS A 16 -17.06 -4.34 6.39
N ALA A 17 -16.25 -3.67 5.58
CA ALA A 17 -16.20 -3.88 4.13
C ALA A 17 -15.38 -5.12 3.71
N GLY A 18 -14.74 -5.83 4.64
CA GLY A 18 -13.91 -7.00 4.35
C GLY A 18 -12.56 -6.68 3.70
N ILE A 19 -12.13 -5.42 3.71
CA ILE A 19 -10.85 -4.97 3.15
C ILE A 19 -9.71 -5.29 4.13
N ILE A 20 -9.94 -5.03 5.42
CA ILE A 20 -9.01 -5.32 6.51
C ILE A 20 -9.48 -6.59 7.22
N THR A 21 -8.53 -7.48 7.50
CA THR A 21 -8.75 -8.76 8.18
C THR A 21 -7.91 -8.86 9.46
N ASP A 22 -8.10 -9.93 10.23
CA ASP A 22 -7.27 -10.20 11.41
C ASP A 22 -5.78 -10.35 11.08
N MET A 23 -5.44 -10.69 9.84
CA MET A 23 -4.05 -10.78 9.38
C MET A 23 -3.35 -9.41 9.37
N ASP A 24 -4.12 -8.32 9.26
CA ASP A 24 -3.61 -6.95 9.13
C ASP A 24 -3.41 -6.27 10.49
N LYS A 25 -3.67 -6.97 11.61
CA LYS A 25 -3.67 -6.41 12.96
C LYS A 25 -2.39 -5.63 13.31
N GLY A 26 -1.23 -6.13 12.90
CA GLY A 26 0.05 -5.44 13.15
C GLY A 26 0.20 -4.15 12.34
N ALA A 27 -0.30 -4.13 11.10
CA ALA A 27 -0.27 -2.95 10.25
C ALA A 27 -1.29 -1.90 10.73
N VAL A 28 -2.48 -2.33 11.15
CA VAL A 28 -3.50 -1.49 11.79
C VAL A 28 -2.94 -0.79 13.03
N GLU A 29 -2.32 -1.55 13.94
CA GLU A 29 -1.70 -1.00 15.16
C GLU A 29 -0.62 0.05 14.82
N THR A 30 0.18 -0.22 13.78
CA THR A 30 1.22 0.72 13.35
C THR A 30 0.62 2.02 12.83
N VAL A 31 -0.44 1.97 12.02
CA VAL A 31 -1.11 3.17 11.48
C VAL A 31 -1.71 4.01 12.61
N LEU A 32 -2.32 3.38 13.62
CA LEU A 32 -2.86 4.08 14.78
C LEU A 32 -1.76 4.76 15.61
N ARG A 33 -0.62 4.11 15.81
CA ARG A 33 0.54 4.72 16.49
C ARG A 33 1.13 5.89 15.70
N LEU A 34 1.13 5.80 14.37
CA LEU A 34 1.57 6.92 13.52
C LEU A 34 0.61 8.11 13.67
N ALA A 35 -0.71 7.86 13.70
CA ALA A 35 -1.71 8.91 13.95
C ALA A 35 -1.49 9.57 15.33
N GLU A 36 -1.33 8.76 16.38
CA GLU A 36 -1.06 9.25 17.75
C GLU A 36 0.21 10.10 17.81
N ARG A 37 1.31 9.64 17.17
CA ARG A 37 2.58 10.38 17.14
C ARG A 37 2.49 11.72 16.44
N MET A 38 1.68 11.83 15.39
CA MET A 38 1.49 13.09 14.67
C MET A 38 0.67 14.12 15.44
N GLU A 39 -0.11 13.68 16.43
CA GLU A 39 -0.90 14.54 17.31
C GLU A 39 -0.24 14.78 18.67
N ASP A 40 0.94 14.23 18.90
CA ASP A 40 1.71 14.47 20.11
C ASP A 40 1.99 15.99 20.26
N PRO A 41 1.71 16.61 21.42
CA PRO A 41 1.89 18.04 21.61
C PRO A 41 3.34 18.50 21.42
N ASP A 42 4.31 17.61 21.61
CA ASP A 42 5.73 17.88 21.44
C ASP A 42 6.22 17.55 20.02
N PHE A 43 5.36 17.06 19.12
CA PHE A 43 5.72 16.76 17.73
C PHE A 43 6.27 18.02 17.01
N PRO A 44 7.40 17.94 16.27
CA PRO A 44 8.12 16.72 15.87
C PRO A 44 9.26 16.30 16.81
N VAL A 45 9.40 16.89 18.00
CA VAL A 45 10.49 16.57 18.94
C VAL A 45 9.92 15.99 20.24
N ILE A 46 9.72 14.68 20.22
CA ILE A 46 9.13 13.92 21.35
C ILE A 46 10.27 13.37 22.22
N ASP A 47 10.18 13.53 23.54
CA ASP A 47 11.22 13.12 24.50
C ASP A 47 12.63 13.64 24.16
N GLY A 48 12.71 14.85 23.61
CA GLY A 48 13.99 15.47 23.21
C GLY A 48 14.65 14.82 21.98
N ARG A 49 13.92 13.99 21.23
CA ARG A 49 14.39 13.38 19.98
C ARG A 49 13.48 13.76 18.83
N PHE A 50 14.08 14.07 17.69
CA PHE A 50 13.33 14.33 16.47
C PHE A 50 12.67 13.04 15.98
N ASP A 51 11.34 13.05 15.89
CA ASP A 51 10.55 11.99 15.31
C ASP A 51 10.50 12.18 13.78
N ASN A 52 10.93 11.16 13.04
CA ASN A 52 10.96 11.17 11.58
C ASN A 52 9.65 10.68 10.96
N VAL A 53 8.60 10.47 11.75
CA VAL A 53 7.26 10.23 11.22
C VAL A 53 6.82 11.45 10.41
N THR A 54 6.37 11.21 9.19
CA THR A 54 5.89 12.24 8.27
C THR A 54 4.48 11.91 7.82
N GLU A 55 3.71 12.93 7.42
CA GLU A 55 2.43 12.74 6.74
C GLU A 55 2.55 11.77 5.55
N SER A 56 3.65 11.85 4.80
CA SER A 56 3.90 10.95 3.67
C SER A 56 4.01 9.47 4.09
N LEU A 57 4.67 9.19 5.22
CA LEU A 57 4.76 7.84 5.77
C LEU A 57 3.38 7.35 6.22
N PHE A 58 2.63 8.20 6.93
CA PHE A 58 1.26 7.89 7.37
C PHE A 58 0.35 7.58 6.18
N PHE A 59 0.32 8.45 5.16
CA PHE A 59 -0.49 8.23 3.96
C PHE A 59 -0.08 6.95 3.21
N LYS A 60 1.22 6.64 3.12
CA LYS A 60 1.68 5.40 2.50
C LYS A 60 1.21 4.16 3.27
N ALA A 61 1.20 4.21 4.60
CA ALA A 61 0.70 3.13 5.43
C ALA A 61 -0.81 2.92 5.24
N CYS A 62 -1.59 4.01 5.22
CA CYS A 62 -3.02 4.00 4.89
C CYS A 62 -3.28 3.42 3.48
N ASP A 63 -2.46 3.78 2.50
CA ASP A 63 -2.51 3.24 1.13
C ASP A 63 -2.36 1.71 1.12
N SER A 64 -1.41 1.19 1.90
CA SER A 64 -1.11 -0.24 1.95
C SER A 64 -2.25 -1.08 2.55
N LEU A 65 -3.03 -0.49 3.46
CA LEU A 65 -4.22 -1.10 4.07
C LEU A 65 -5.50 -0.92 3.25
N GLY A 66 -5.44 -0.25 2.09
CA GLY A 66 -6.65 0.05 1.32
C GLY A 66 -7.56 1.10 1.99
N LEU A 67 -7.03 1.93 2.88
CA LEU A 67 -7.81 3.02 3.49
C LEU A 67 -8.02 4.18 2.52
N THR A 68 -7.18 4.30 1.49
CA THR A 68 -7.33 5.29 0.43
C THR A 68 -7.97 4.71 -0.84
N PRO A 69 -8.60 5.53 -1.71
CA PRO A 69 -9.10 5.07 -3.00
C PRO A 69 -8.02 4.43 -3.89
N ALA A 70 -6.79 4.96 -3.86
CA ALA A 70 -5.67 4.43 -4.61
C ALA A 70 -5.21 3.08 -4.06
N GLY A 71 -5.14 2.94 -2.73
CA GLY A 71 -4.87 1.69 -2.04
C GLY A 71 -5.87 0.60 -2.39
N ARG A 72 -7.19 0.90 -2.29
CA ARG A 72 -8.25 -0.05 -2.66
C ARG A 72 -8.13 -0.53 -4.10
N LYS A 73 -7.93 0.40 -5.04
CA LYS A 73 -7.75 0.05 -6.45
C LYS A 73 -6.58 -0.92 -6.66
N LYS A 74 -5.46 -0.75 -5.95
CA LYS A 74 -4.30 -1.66 -6.03
C LYS A 74 -4.61 -3.06 -5.51
N LEU A 75 -5.40 -3.17 -4.44
CA LEU A 75 -5.82 -4.45 -3.87
C LEU A 75 -6.78 -5.22 -4.81
N ASP A 76 -7.64 -4.50 -5.54
CA ASP A 76 -8.54 -5.09 -6.54
C ASP A 76 -7.82 -5.57 -7.82
N VAL A 77 -6.59 -5.10 -8.07
CA VAL A 77 -5.79 -5.62 -9.18
C VAL A 77 -5.29 -7.01 -8.80
N LYS A 78 -6.06 -8.04 -9.16
CA LYS A 78 -5.52 -9.39 -9.37
C LYS A 78 -4.48 -9.30 -10.48
N GLU A 79 -3.22 -9.03 -10.14
CA GLU A 79 -2.13 -9.05 -11.10
C GLU A 79 -1.91 -10.50 -11.57
N GLN A 80 -2.74 -10.98 -12.51
CA GLN A 80 -2.29 -11.94 -13.49
C GLN A 80 -1.27 -11.23 -14.37
N LYS A 81 -0.02 -11.15 -13.92
CA LYS A 81 1.08 -10.70 -14.77
C LYS A 81 1.15 -11.64 -15.97
N LYS A 82 0.65 -11.19 -17.12
CA LYS A 82 0.90 -11.80 -18.43
C LYS A 82 2.38 -11.71 -18.73
N GLY A 83 3.16 -12.64 -18.15
CA GLY A 83 4.60 -12.80 -18.34
C GLY A 83 5.42 -11.59 -17.87
N GLY A 84 6.59 -11.83 -17.27
CA GLY A 84 7.54 -10.76 -17.00
C GLY A 84 7.93 -10.01 -18.28
N LYS A 85 8.52 -8.82 -18.16
CA LYS A 85 9.00 -7.99 -19.30
C LYS A 85 9.84 -8.80 -20.30
N LEU A 86 10.58 -9.80 -19.82
CA LEU A 86 11.34 -10.74 -20.63
C LEU A 86 10.47 -11.64 -21.53
N ALA A 87 9.32 -12.10 -21.04
CA ALA A 87 8.36 -12.89 -21.81
C ALA A 87 7.68 -12.03 -22.89
N GLN A 88 7.41 -10.76 -22.59
CA GLN A 88 6.89 -9.80 -23.57
C GLN A 88 7.94 -9.52 -24.66
N LEU A 89 9.21 -9.31 -24.29
CA LEU A 89 10.31 -9.12 -25.24
C LEU A 89 10.56 -10.36 -26.12
N ARG A 90 10.43 -11.58 -25.56
CA ARG A 90 10.53 -12.83 -26.31
C ARG A 90 9.36 -13.03 -27.27
N ALA A 91 8.15 -12.61 -26.91
CA ALA A 91 7.00 -12.66 -27.81
C ALA A 91 7.15 -11.72 -29.02
N VAL A 92 7.75 -10.55 -28.82
CA VAL A 92 8.03 -9.58 -29.90
C VAL A 92 9.17 -10.05 -30.80
N ASN A 93 10.26 -10.60 -30.24
CA ASN A 93 11.44 -11.01 -31.02
C ASN A 93 11.38 -12.44 -31.56
N GLY A 94 10.55 -13.32 -30.97
CA GLY A 94 10.43 -14.72 -31.34
C GLY A 94 9.56 -14.98 -32.59
N GLY A 95 8.78 -13.98 -33.04
CA GLY A 95 7.94 -14.09 -34.23
C GLY A 95 8.65 -13.83 -35.56
N ALA A 96 9.91 -13.36 -35.55
CA ALA A 96 10.60 -12.89 -36.75
C ALA A 96 11.61 -13.88 -37.38
N ASN A 97 11.89 -15.03 -36.76
CA ASN A 97 12.91 -15.97 -37.26
C ASN A 97 12.46 -17.43 -37.22
N GLY A 98 11.38 -17.73 -37.94
CA GLY A 98 10.85 -19.09 -38.05
C GLY A 98 10.13 -19.33 -39.37
N GLY A 99 10.75 -19.03 -40.50
CA GLY A 99 10.19 -19.35 -41.81
C GLY A 99 11.14 -19.12 -42.97
N GLN A 100 11.59 -20.23 -43.57
CA GLN A 100 12.23 -20.37 -44.90
C GLN A 100 13.68 -19.84 -44.97
N ARG A 101 14.68 -20.67 -45.27
CA ARG A 101 14.79 -21.49 -46.48
C ARG A 101 15.51 -22.82 -46.21
N ALA A 102 14.88 -23.88 -46.69
CA ALA A 102 15.52 -25.14 -46.99
C ALA A 102 16.57 -24.96 -48.09
N GLY A 103 17.72 -25.60 -47.91
CA GLY A 103 18.77 -25.86 -48.88
C GLY A 103 19.43 -27.18 -48.50
#